data_AF-A0A7S1JAS1-F1
#
_entry.id   AF-A0A7S1JAS1-F1
#
_cell.length_a   1.000
_cell.length_b   1.000
_cell.length_c   1.000
_cell.angle_alpha   90.00
_cell.angle_beta   90.00
_cell.angle_gamma   90.00
#
_symmetry.space_group_name_H-M   'P 1'
#
loop_
_entity.id
_entity.type
_entity.pdbx_description
1 polymer ?
#
loop_
_entity_poly.entity_id
_entity_poly.type
_entity_poly.pdbx_seq_one_letter_code
_entity_poly.pdbx_strand_id
1 'polypeptide(L)'
;MKKLKGFSENTLEGILKDIKTLNLSKYVSEAVQAIAHAVLDGKLRMGDIPTAVQVCSTLHQCYKDFAVDLVSSLGKCFDVAALVEEGISVQRQQQQLEKVQKEQQQQQAGQPAAAAATPAPSTDKVEKMVGRLKVVMRMLGELYVAGLYTDPSVLQKCIAQLVNCPKAKTAGSTVLLGIVSVANVFL
;
A
#
# COMPACT_ATOMS: atom_id res chain seq x y z
N MET A 1 -18.78 -11.53 6.78
CA MET A 1 -17.35 -11.53 6.39
C MET A 1 -17.09 -11.18 4.93
N LYS A 2 -17.76 -11.77 3.92
CA LYS A 2 -17.50 -11.46 2.50
C LYS A 2 -17.68 -9.97 2.12
N LYS A 3 -18.61 -9.26 2.76
CA LYS A 3 -18.87 -7.82 2.55
C LYS A 3 -17.75 -6.90 3.07
N LEU A 4 -16.94 -7.33 4.05
CA LEU A 4 -15.83 -6.55 4.61
C LEU A 4 -14.60 -6.51 3.69
N LYS A 5 -14.65 -7.18 2.53
CA LYS A 5 -13.57 -7.18 1.54
C LYS A 5 -13.70 -6.05 0.50
N GLY A 6 -14.82 -5.34 0.48
CA GLY A 6 -15.10 -4.25 -0.45
C GLY A 6 -15.82 -3.11 0.28
N PHE A 7 -15.06 -2.08 0.63
CA PHE A 7 -15.58 -0.86 1.23
C PHE A 7 -16.07 0.05 0.12
N SER A 8 -17.32 0.48 0.21
CA SER A 8 -17.87 1.57 -0.60
C SER A 8 -18.99 2.24 0.18
N GLU A 9 -19.29 3.49 -0.13
CA GLU A 9 -20.39 4.22 0.52
C GLU A 9 -21.73 3.50 0.37
N ASN A 10 -21.96 2.87 -0.79
CA ASN A 10 -23.18 2.11 -1.06
C ASN A 10 -23.34 0.84 -0.20
N THR A 11 -22.24 0.26 0.30
CA THR A 11 -22.28 -0.95 1.14
C THR A 11 -22.16 -0.65 2.63
N LEU A 12 -21.82 0.60 3.00
CA LEU A 12 -21.56 1.04 4.37
C LEU A 12 -22.73 0.79 5.31
N GLU A 13 -23.93 1.31 5.00
CA GLU A 13 -25.09 1.19 5.90
C GLU A 13 -25.45 -0.27 6.18
N GLY A 14 -25.36 -1.12 5.16
CA GLY A 14 -25.58 -2.56 5.29
C GLY A 14 -24.54 -3.21 6.20
N ILE A 15 -23.25 -2.86 6.06
CA ILE A 15 -22.17 -3.36 6.90
C ILE A 15 -22.36 -2.91 8.35
N LEU A 16 -22.67 -1.63 8.60
CA LEU A 16 -22.88 -1.09 9.94
C LEU A 16 -24.08 -1.75 10.64
N LYS A 17 -25.18 -1.98 9.92
CA LYS A 17 -26.33 -2.72 10.45
C LYS A 17 -25.97 -4.16 10.77
N ASP A 18 -25.22 -4.83 9.90
CA ASP A 18 -24.77 -6.21 10.12
C ASP A 18 -23.85 -6.30 11.35
N ILE A 19 -22.94 -5.34 11.57
CA ILE A 19 -22.04 -5.31 12.74
C ILE A 19 -22.82 -5.15 14.05
N LYS A 20 -23.88 -4.33 14.05
CA LYS A 20 -24.69 -4.09 15.26
C LYS A 20 -25.66 -5.22 15.57
N THR A 21 -26.13 -5.93 14.55
CA THR A 21 -27.12 -7.02 14.70
C THR A 21 -26.47 -8.38 14.90
N LEU A 22 -25.31 -8.64 14.29
CA LEU A 22 -24.57 -9.89 14.43
C LEU A 22 -23.60 -9.77 15.60
N ASN A 23 -23.68 -10.70 16.55
CA ASN A 23 -22.66 -10.82 17.58
C ASN A 23 -21.36 -11.38 16.98
N LEU A 24 -20.46 -10.48 16.57
CA LEU A 24 -19.15 -10.80 16.00
C LEU A 24 -18.08 -11.08 17.06
N SER A 25 -18.42 -11.27 18.35
CA SER A 25 -17.42 -11.48 19.40
C SER A 25 -16.49 -12.66 19.14
N LYS A 26 -16.98 -13.68 18.40
CA LYS A 26 -16.19 -14.86 18.00
C LYS A 26 -15.43 -14.67 16.68
N TYR A 27 -15.64 -13.54 16.00
CA TYR A 27 -15.21 -13.29 14.62
C TYR A 27 -14.42 -11.99 14.45
N VAL A 28 -14.01 -11.37 15.57
CA VAL A 28 -13.29 -10.08 15.57
C VAL A 28 -11.97 -10.24 14.82
N SER A 29 -11.23 -11.32 15.08
CA SER A 29 -9.98 -11.64 14.40
C SER A 29 -10.16 -11.74 12.89
N GLU A 30 -11.21 -12.40 12.42
CA GLU A 30 -11.52 -12.51 10.99
C GLU A 30 -11.95 -11.19 10.37
N ALA A 31 -12.63 -10.32 11.14
CA ALA A 31 -12.96 -8.97 10.70
C ALA A 31 -11.68 -8.13 10.51
N VAL A 32 -10.75 -8.19 11.47
CA VAL A 32 -9.43 -7.55 11.37
C VAL A 32 -8.68 -8.06 10.15
N GLN A 33 -8.59 -9.37 9.97
CA GLN A 33 -7.93 -9.96 8.80
C GLN A 33 -8.60 -9.55 7.50
N ALA A 34 -9.94 -9.51 7.44
CA ALA A 34 -10.66 -9.09 6.24
C ALA A 34 -10.33 -7.64 5.85
N ILE A 35 -10.25 -6.73 6.83
CA ILE A 35 -9.89 -5.33 6.61
C ILE A 35 -8.42 -5.24 6.17
N ALA A 36 -7.50 -5.87 6.89
CA ALA A 36 -6.08 -5.87 6.56
C ALA A 36 -5.83 -6.43 5.15
N HIS A 37 -6.49 -7.53 4.78
CA HIS A 37 -6.43 -8.10 3.43
C HIS A 37 -7.03 -7.17 2.38
N ALA A 38 -8.11 -6.45 2.65
CA ALA A 38 -8.67 -5.49 1.70
C ALA A 38 -7.69 -4.35 1.39
N VAL A 39 -6.93 -3.90 2.39
CA VAL A 39 -5.83 -2.94 2.21
C VAL A 39 -4.68 -3.57 1.42
N LEU A 40 -4.27 -4.79 1.76
CA LEU A 40 -3.15 -5.50 1.13
C LEU A 40 -3.39 -5.86 -0.34
N ASP A 41 -4.60 -6.30 -0.67
CA ASP A 41 -5.00 -6.70 -2.02
C ASP A 41 -5.25 -5.49 -2.94
N GLY A 42 -5.15 -4.27 -2.42
CA GLY A 42 -5.46 -3.04 -3.17
C GLY A 42 -6.95 -2.88 -3.48
N LYS A 43 -7.83 -3.53 -2.72
CA LYS A 43 -9.30 -3.41 -2.87
C LYS A 43 -9.83 -2.13 -2.25
N LEU A 44 -9.12 -1.57 -1.27
CA LEU A 44 -9.44 -0.29 -0.66
C LEU A 44 -8.76 0.84 -1.43
N ARG A 45 -9.55 1.79 -1.96
CA ARG A 45 -9.03 3.00 -2.61
C ARG A 45 -8.94 4.14 -1.61
N MET A 46 -8.16 5.18 -1.96
CA MET A 46 -8.03 6.39 -1.14
C MET A 46 -9.37 7.05 -0.78
N GLY A 47 -10.33 7.06 -1.72
CA GLY A 47 -11.66 7.63 -1.48
C GLY A 47 -12.52 6.82 -0.50
N ASP A 48 -12.26 5.53 -0.33
CA ASP A 48 -13.04 4.64 0.53
C ASP A 48 -12.50 4.61 1.98
N ILE A 49 -11.39 5.30 2.26
CA ILE A 49 -10.76 5.32 3.59
C ILE A 49 -11.72 5.90 4.66
N PRO A 50 -12.42 7.03 4.44
CA PRO A 50 -13.36 7.56 5.44
C PRO A 50 -14.44 6.53 5.81
N THR A 51 -14.98 5.85 4.80
CA THR A 51 -15.97 4.76 4.97
C THR A 51 -15.39 3.60 5.77
N ALA A 52 -14.16 3.17 5.46
CA ALA A 52 -13.47 2.11 6.20
C ALA A 52 -13.20 2.49 7.65
N VAL A 53 -12.84 3.75 7.92
CA VAL A 53 -12.60 4.29 9.28
C VAL A 53 -13.89 4.30 10.09
N GLN A 54 -15.04 4.65 9.50
CA GLN A 54 -16.34 4.56 10.18
C GLN A 54 -16.70 3.12 10.58
N VAL A 55 -16.44 2.15 9.70
CA VAL A 55 -16.62 0.72 10.01
C VAL A 55 -15.68 0.30 11.15
N CYS A 56 -14.40 0.67 11.08
CA CYS A 56 -13.42 0.40 12.12
C CYS A 56 -13.82 1.02 13.47
N SER A 57 -14.35 2.25 13.45
CA SER A 57 -14.80 2.95 14.65
C SER A 57 -15.96 2.22 15.33
N THR A 58 -16.91 1.74 14.53
CA THR A 58 -18.05 0.96 15.04
C THR A 58 -17.57 -0.38 15.62
N LEU A 59 -16.66 -1.07 14.94
CA LEU A 59 -16.07 -2.32 15.43
C LEU A 59 -15.30 -2.11 16.73
N HIS A 60 -14.54 -1.01 16.85
CA HIS A 60 -13.78 -0.69 18.05
C HIS A 60 -14.69 -0.41 19.26
N GLN A 61 -15.83 0.27 19.04
CA GLN A 61 -16.82 0.51 20.10
C GLN A 61 -17.45 -0.80 20.59
N CYS A 62 -17.59 -1.80 19.72
CA CYS A 62 -18.10 -3.12 20.08
C CYS A 62 -17.03 -4.04 20.68
N TYR A 63 -15.76 -3.90 20.28
CA TYR A 63 -14.67 -4.83 20.57
C TYR A 63 -13.37 -4.08 20.91
N LYS A 64 -12.97 -4.11 22.19
CA LYS A 64 -11.82 -3.34 22.70
C LYS A 64 -10.49 -3.70 22.04
N ASP A 65 -10.26 -4.99 21.76
CA ASP A 65 -8.98 -5.48 21.22
C ASP A 65 -8.84 -5.27 19.70
N PHE A 66 -9.94 -4.91 19.02
CA PHE A 66 -9.98 -4.76 17.56
C PHE A 66 -8.92 -3.79 17.02
N ALA A 67 -8.79 -2.62 17.63
CA ALA A 67 -7.90 -1.58 17.13
C ALA A 67 -6.42 -1.98 17.26
N VAL A 68 -6.05 -2.64 18.36
CA VAL A 68 -4.68 -3.11 18.61
C VAL A 68 -4.27 -4.12 17.55
N ASP A 69 -5.12 -5.11 17.27
CA ASP A 69 -4.86 -6.14 16.27
C ASP A 69 -4.81 -5.58 14.84
N LEU A 70 -5.71 -4.65 14.51
CA LEU A 70 -5.74 -4.00 13.21
C LEU A 70 -4.49 -3.15 12.96
N VAL A 71 -4.12 -2.29 13.91
CA VAL A 71 -2.94 -1.41 13.79
C VAL A 71 -1.66 -2.25 13.73
N SER A 72 -1.56 -3.30 14.54
CA SER A 72 -0.45 -4.27 14.49
C SER A 72 -0.33 -4.94 13.12
N SER A 73 -1.46 -5.34 12.53
CA SER A 73 -1.50 -5.96 11.21
C SER A 73 -1.11 -4.97 10.10
N LEU A 74 -1.68 -3.76 10.11
CA LEU A 74 -1.38 -2.70 9.12
C LEU A 74 0.08 -2.25 9.20
N GLY A 75 0.64 -2.10 10.40
CA GLY A 75 2.04 -1.73 10.60
C GLY A 75 3.00 -2.77 10.00
N LYS A 76 2.71 -4.07 10.15
CA LYS A 76 3.50 -5.16 9.51
C LYS A 76 3.40 -5.17 7.99
N CYS A 77 2.32 -4.63 7.43
CA CYS A 77 2.13 -4.51 5.98
C CYS A 77 2.94 -3.36 5.37
N PHE A 78 3.41 -2.44 6.19
CA PHE A 78 4.20 -1.29 5.77
C PHE A 78 5.68 -1.67 5.64
N ASP A 79 6.07 -2.12 4.44
CA ASP A 79 7.45 -2.51 4.13
C ASP A 79 8.00 -1.71 2.94
N VAL A 80 8.76 -0.66 3.29
CA VAL A 80 9.48 0.19 2.32
C VAL A 80 10.74 -0.52 1.80
N ALA A 81 11.33 -1.44 2.57
CA ALA A 81 12.53 -2.15 2.14
C ALA A 81 12.23 -3.06 0.95
N ALA A 82 11.12 -3.82 1.01
CA ALA A 82 10.66 -4.64 -0.09
C ALA A 82 10.38 -3.82 -1.37
N LEU A 83 9.77 -2.63 -1.23
CA LEU A 83 9.57 -1.70 -2.36
C LEU A 83 10.89 -1.30 -3.02
N VAL A 84 11.88 -0.96 -2.20
CA VAL A 84 13.18 -0.46 -2.66
C VAL A 84 13.98 -1.57 -3.34
N GLU A 85 13.94 -2.79 -2.80
CA GLU A 85 14.60 -3.94 -3.42
C GLU A 85 13.99 -4.30 -4.77
N GLU A 86 12.66 -4.29 -4.88
CA GLU A 86 11.96 -4.47 -6.15
C GLU A 86 12.30 -3.36 -7.15
N GLY A 87 12.41 -2.13 -6.68
CA GLY A 87 12.80 -1.02 -7.54
C GLY A 87 14.24 -1.12 -8.07
N ILE A 88 15.17 -1.59 -7.24
CA ILE A 88 16.56 -1.83 -7.64
C ILE A 88 16.64 -2.97 -8.66
N SER A 89 15.86 -4.04 -8.50
CA SER A 89 15.86 -5.17 -9.43
C SER A 89 15.33 -4.76 -10.81
N VAL A 90 14.21 -4.01 -10.87
CA VAL A 90 13.66 -3.44 -12.10
C VAL A 90 14.69 -2.56 -12.81
N GLN A 91 15.38 -1.69 -12.05
CA GLN A 91 16.41 -0.82 -12.60
C GLN A 91 17.60 -1.60 -13.19
N ARG A 92 18.08 -2.65 -12.52
CA ARG A 92 19.17 -3.50 -13.04
C ARG A 92 18.76 -4.21 -14.33
N GLN A 93 17.54 -4.74 -14.38
CA GLN A 93 17.02 -5.39 -15.58
C GLN A 93 16.95 -4.41 -16.76
N GLN A 94 16.53 -3.17 -16.50
CA GLN A 94 16.47 -2.13 -17.53
C GLN A 94 17.86 -1.76 -18.06
N GLN A 95 18.86 -1.65 -17.18
CA GLN A 95 20.25 -1.41 -17.59
C GLN A 95 20.84 -2.55 -18.44
N GLN A 96 20.47 -3.81 -18.14
CA GLN A 96 20.91 -4.96 -18.94
C GLN A 96 20.27 -4.95 -20.33
N LEU A 97 18.97 -4.67 -20.43
CA LEU A 97 18.26 -4.57 -21.71
C LEU A 97 18.84 -3.45 -22.60
N GLU A 98 19.14 -2.29 -22.02
CA GLU A 98 19.71 -1.17 -22.77
C GLU A 98 21.13 -1.49 -23.27
N LYS A 99 21.94 -2.20 -22.49
CA LYS A 99 23.27 -2.67 -22.93
C LYS A 99 23.17 -3.65 -24.09
N VAL A 100 22.30 -4.65 -24.00
CA VAL A 100 22.07 -5.63 -25.07
C VAL A 100 21.57 -4.96 -26.35
N GLN A 101 20.67 -3.97 -26.25
CA GLN A 101 20.20 -3.19 -27.40
C GLN A 101 21.33 -2.41 -28.06
N LYS A 102 22.20 -1.76 -27.28
CA LYS A 102 23.36 -1.01 -27.81
C LYS A 102 24.37 -1.93 -28.50
N GLU A 103 24.64 -3.11 -27.94
CA GLU A 103 25.52 -4.11 -28.55
C GLU A 103 24.96 -4.66 -29.88
N GLN A 104 23.65 -4.92 -29.96
CA GLN A 104 22.98 -5.35 -31.20
C GLN A 104 22.97 -4.26 -32.27
N GLN A 105 22.78 -2.99 -31.90
CA GLN A 105 22.81 -1.86 -32.84
C GLN A 105 24.20 -1.63 -33.45
N GLN A 106 25.27 -1.96 -32.73
CA GLN A 106 26.64 -1.81 -33.23
C GLN A 106 27.03 -2.89 -34.26
N GLN A 107 26.27 -4.00 -34.33
CA GLN A 107 26.47 -5.08 -35.32
C GLN A 107 25.57 -4.96 -36.57
N GLN A 108 24.59 -4.05 -36.59
CA GLN A 108 23.75 -3.75 -37.77
C GLN A 108 23.90 -2.28 -38.22
N ALA A 109 25.07 -1.93 -38.74
CA ALA A 109 25.23 -0.68 -39.49
C ALA A 109 24.61 -0.84 -40.90
N GLY A 110 23.31 -0.55 -41.04
CA GLY A 110 22.70 -0.40 -42.37
C GLY A 110 21.22 -0.71 -42.53
N GLN A 111 20.30 -0.10 -41.77
CA GLN A 111 18.94 0.23 -42.24
C GLN A 111 18.20 1.14 -41.23
N PRO A 112 17.36 2.10 -41.67
CA PRO A 112 16.69 3.03 -40.75
C PRO A 112 15.61 2.29 -39.95
N ALA A 113 15.73 2.36 -38.62
CA ALA A 113 14.86 1.73 -37.67
C ALA A 113 13.46 2.36 -37.67
N ALA A 114 12.45 1.58 -38.06
CA ALA A 114 11.08 1.84 -37.61
C ALA A 114 11.07 1.76 -36.08
N ALA A 115 10.53 2.78 -35.44
CA ALA A 115 10.41 2.90 -33.98
C ALA A 115 9.51 1.78 -33.41
N ALA A 116 10.10 0.61 -33.18
CA ALA A 116 9.45 -0.46 -32.43
C ALA A 116 9.52 -0.11 -30.94
N ALA A 117 8.39 0.37 -30.41
CA ALA A 117 8.17 0.56 -28.98
C ALA A 117 8.51 -0.75 -28.25
N THR A 118 9.66 -0.78 -27.59
CA THR A 118 10.04 -1.91 -26.75
C THR A 118 9.20 -1.84 -25.46
N PRO A 119 8.58 -2.93 -25.00
CA PRO A 119 7.79 -2.91 -23.76
C PRO A 119 8.70 -2.56 -22.58
N ALA A 120 8.36 -1.47 -21.88
CA ALA A 120 9.04 -1.08 -20.65
C ALA A 120 8.99 -2.24 -19.64
N PRO A 121 10.09 -2.53 -18.91
CA PRO A 121 10.03 -3.48 -17.81
C PRO A 121 8.97 -2.99 -16.81
N SER A 122 8.10 -3.90 -16.35
CA SER A 122 6.83 -3.61 -15.68
C SER A 122 6.99 -2.84 -14.35
N THR A 123 7.06 -1.52 -14.44
CA THR A 123 6.98 -0.58 -13.32
C THR A 123 5.65 -0.69 -12.56
N ASP A 124 4.66 -1.37 -13.14
CA ASP A 124 3.34 -1.64 -12.57
C ASP A 124 3.41 -2.24 -11.16
N LYS A 125 4.38 -3.11 -10.89
CA LYS A 125 4.50 -3.76 -9.58
C LYS A 125 4.97 -2.77 -8.50
N VAL A 126 5.97 -1.96 -8.82
CA VAL A 126 6.47 -0.89 -7.92
C VAL A 126 5.37 0.13 -7.68
N GLU A 127 4.64 0.55 -8.72
CA GLU A 127 3.54 1.51 -8.60
C GLU A 127 2.41 0.97 -7.71
N LYS A 128 2.03 -0.31 -7.87
CA LYS A 128 1.07 -0.97 -6.98
C LYS A 128 1.54 -1.02 -5.52
N MET A 129 2.81 -1.31 -5.28
CA MET A 129 3.39 -1.32 -3.93
C MET A 129 3.38 0.08 -3.31
N VAL A 130 3.72 1.12 -4.08
CA VAL A 130 3.61 2.52 -3.65
C VAL A 130 2.17 2.85 -3.31
N GLY A 131 1.21 2.56 -4.20
CA GLY A 131 -0.21 2.80 -3.97
C GLY A 131 -0.71 2.15 -2.67
N ARG A 132 -0.32 0.89 -2.44
CA ARG A 132 -0.64 0.17 -1.20
C ARG A 132 -0.05 0.84 0.05
N LEU A 133 1.23 1.21 0.02
CA LEU A 133 1.88 1.92 1.14
C LEU A 133 1.21 3.26 1.42
N LYS A 134 0.79 4.01 0.39
CA LYS A 134 0.03 5.25 0.57
C LYS A 134 -1.29 4.99 1.31
N VAL A 135 -2.04 3.96 0.90
CA VAL A 135 -3.34 3.63 1.52
C VAL A 135 -3.15 3.19 2.98
N VAL A 136 -2.18 2.31 3.26
CA VAL A 136 -1.84 1.90 4.63
C VAL A 136 -1.52 3.11 5.49
N MET A 137 -0.66 3.99 4.99
CA MET A 137 -0.21 5.15 5.73
C MET A 137 -1.33 6.15 6.00
N ARG A 138 -2.18 6.42 5.01
CA ARG A 138 -3.36 7.26 5.18
C ARG A 138 -4.35 6.66 6.17
N MET A 139 -4.61 5.35 6.07
CA MET A 139 -5.53 4.66 6.97
C MET A 139 -5.02 4.67 8.41
N LEU A 140 -3.73 4.42 8.65
CA LEU A 140 -3.13 4.57 9.98
C LEU A 140 -3.32 5.99 10.52
N GLY A 141 -3.03 7.02 9.71
CA GLY A 141 -3.23 8.42 10.11
C GLY A 141 -4.68 8.74 10.50
N GLU A 142 -5.66 8.32 9.71
CA GLU A 142 -7.08 8.56 10.00
C GLU A 142 -7.55 7.80 11.25
N LEU A 143 -7.08 6.56 11.46
CA LEU A 143 -7.37 5.78 12.66
C LEU A 143 -6.78 6.44 13.92
N TYR A 144 -5.61 7.06 13.82
CA TYR A 144 -5.00 7.82 14.91
C TYR A 144 -5.79 9.08 15.24
N VAL A 145 -6.15 9.87 14.23
CA VAL A 145 -6.94 11.11 14.40
C VAL A 145 -8.33 10.80 14.95
N ALA A 146 -8.94 9.69 14.53
CA ALA A 146 -10.21 9.20 15.06
C ALA A 146 -10.11 8.65 16.50
N GLY A 147 -8.90 8.56 17.07
CA GLY A 147 -8.66 8.12 18.45
C GLY A 147 -8.82 6.61 18.66
N LEU A 148 -8.81 5.79 17.59
CA LEU A 148 -8.91 4.33 17.71
C LEU A 148 -7.63 3.72 18.30
N TYR A 149 -6.50 4.38 18.10
CA TYR A 149 -5.26 4.07 18.81
C TYR A 149 -4.56 5.38 19.16
N THR A 150 -3.91 5.39 20.33
CA THR A 150 -3.26 6.58 20.88
C THR A 150 -1.74 6.47 20.90
N ASP A 151 -1.19 5.27 20.69
CA ASP A 151 0.25 5.05 20.64
C ASP A 151 0.81 5.46 19.27
N PRO A 152 1.63 6.53 19.18
CA PRO A 152 2.20 6.97 17.92
C PRO A 152 3.34 6.05 17.44
N SER A 153 3.79 5.07 18.25
CA SER A 153 4.97 4.26 17.94
C SER A 153 4.90 3.56 16.58
N VAL A 154 3.71 3.10 16.16
CA VAL A 154 3.53 2.46 14.85
C VAL A 154 3.71 3.48 13.72
N LEU A 155 3.10 4.66 13.87
CA LEU A 155 3.22 5.73 12.89
C LEU A 155 4.67 6.24 12.79
N GLN A 156 5.34 6.43 13.93
CA GLN A 156 6.74 6.81 14.00
C GLN A 156 7.65 5.78 13.32
N LYS A 157 7.41 4.48 13.52
CA LYS A 157 8.15 3.42 12.84
C LYS A 157 7.97 3.48 11.32
N CYS A 158 6.74 3.66 10.83
CA CYS A 158 6.47 3.80 9.40
C CYS A 158 7.13 5.05 8.80
N ILE A 159 7.05 6.20 9.48
CA ILE A 159 7.74 7.43 9.06
C ILE A 159 9.26 7.24 9.05
N ALA A 160 9.82 6.64 10.10
CA ALA A 160 11.25 6.37 10.18
C ALA A 160 11.72 5.45 9.04
N GLN A 161 10.93 4.46 8.64
CA GLN A 161 11.22 3.60 7.49
C GLN A 161 11.18 4.35 6.16
N LEU A 162 10.29 5.33 5.99
CA LEU A 162 10.24 6.19 4.81
C LEU A 162 11.45 7.13 4.73
N VAL A 163 11.77 7.81 5.83
CA VAL A 163 12.80 8.85 5.88
C VAL A 163 14.21 8.25 5.87
N ASN A 164 14.44 7.18 6.63
CA ASN A 164 15.77 6.62 6.84
C ASN A 164 16.10 5.44 5.91
N CYS A 165 15.37 5.25 4.80
CA CYS A 165 15.65 4.13 3.89
C CYS A 165 17.02 4.32 3.20
N PRO A 166 18.08 3.59 3.59
CA PRO A 166 19.45 3.88 3.12
C PRO A 166 19.62 3.55 1.63
N LYS A 167 18.88 2.52 1.19
CA LYS A 167 18.86 2.01 -0.18
C LYS A 167 18.03 2.88 -1.14
N ALA A 168 17.27 3.86 -0.66
CA ALA A 168 16.46 4.72 -1.52
C ALA A 168 17.30 5.59 -2.46
N LYS A 169 18.52 5.99 -2.05
CA LYS A 169 19.46 6.74 -2.91
C LYS A 169 19.96 5.94 -4.11
N THR A 170 19.99 4.61 -3.98
CA THR A 170 20.43 3.68 -5.04
C THR A 170 19.28 3.18 -5.90
N ALA A 171 18.05 3.33 -5.43
CA ALA A 171 16.86 2.99 -6.17
C ALA A 171 16.50 4.16 -7.07
N GLY A 172 16.43 3.94 -8.38
CA GLY A 172 16.26 4.96 -9.41
C GLY A 172 15.06 5.89 -9.17
N SER A 173 14.99 6.96 -9.98
CA SER A 173 14.09 8.10 -9.76
C SER A 173 12.63 7.73 -9.47
N THR A 174 12.09 6.66 -10.06
CA THR A 174 10.71 6.20 -9.84
C THR A 174 10.42 5.77 -8.40
N VAL A 175 11.35 5.08 -7.75
CA VAL A 175 11.18 4.61 -6.37
C VAL A 175 11.27 5.77 -5.40
N LEU A 176 12.22 6.67 -5.64
CA LEU A 176 12.39 7.87 -4.84
C LEU A 176 11.14 8.77 -4.95
N LEU A 177 10.60 8.95 -6.17
CA LEU A 177 9.33 9.66 -6.39
C LEU A 177 8.18 8.98 -5.64
N GLY A 178 8.13 7.65 -5.66
CA GLY A 178 7.14 6.85 -4.94
C GLY A 178 7.21 7.06 -3.42
N ILE A 179 8.41 6.99 -2.83
CA ILE A 179 8.62 7.22 -1.38
C ILE A 179 8.21 8.64 -1.00
N VAL A 180 8.61 9.65 -1.77
CA VAL A 180 8.20 11.05 -1.56
C VAL A 180 6.68 11.19 -1.68
N SER A 181 6.06 10.51 -2.66
CA SER A 181 4.61 10.49 -2.84
C SER A 181 3.86 9.84 -1.67
N VAL A 182 4.48 8.88 -0.96
CA VAL A 182 3.96 8.30 0.28
C VAL A 182 4.14 9.26 1.46
N ALA A 183 5.30 9.91 1.57
CA ALA A 183 5.57 10.88 2.64
C ALA A 183 4.61 12.10 2.56
N ASN A 184 4.30 12.56 1.35
CA ASN A 184 3.35 13.67 1.11
C ASN A 184 1.90 13.35 1.45
N VAL A 185 1.56 12.13 1.91
CA VAL A 185 0.20 11.82 2.39
C VAL A 185 -0.17 12.62 3.66
N PHE A 186 0.82 13.14 4.40
CA PHE A 186 0.63 13.93 5.62
C PHE A 186 0.74 15.45 5.44
N LEU A 187 1.28 15.93 4.31
CA LEU A 187 1.45 17.35 4.01
C LEU A 187 0.27 17.85 3.17
#